data_AF-A0A7V4FIH9-F1
#
_entry.id   AF-A0A7V4FIH9-F1
#
_cell.length_a   1.000
_cell.length_b   1.000
_cell.length_c   1.000
_cell.angle_alpha   90.00
_cell.angle_beta   90.00
_cell.angle_gamma   90.00
#
_symmetry.space_group_name_H-M   'P 1'
#
loop_
_entity.id
_entity.type
_entity.pdbx_description
1 polymer ?
#
loop_
_entity_poly.entity_id
_entity_poly.type
_entity_poly.pdbx_seq_one_letter_code
_entity_poly.pdbx_strand_id
1 'polypeptide(L)'
;MTKIIVLEIGRPIIEDVKAQLGEPFRVVSYPRPVIEAEYPTILREAYKAIREAAQGGEEVILVLSGPLALAFQLGQLVGLSHFKIRVFQFSMGRYKEVPPVTREVMF
;
A
#
# COMPACT_ATOMS: atom_id res chain seq x y z
N MET A 1 13.73 -4.21 -9.76
CA MET A 1 13.15 -5.40 -9.06
C MET A 1 11.86 -4.94 -8.41
N THR A 2 10.75 -5.69 -8.48
CA THR A 2 9.49 -5.22 -7.89
C THR A 2 9.61 -5.21 -6.36
N LYS A 3 9.30 -4.07 -5.74
CA LYS A 3 9.41 -3.88 -4.29
C LYS A 3 8.05 -3.90 -3.63
N ILE A 4 7.94 -4.58 -2.50
CA ILE A 4 6.69 -4.71 -1.75
C ILE A 4 6.68 -3.69 -0.60
N ILE A 5 5.63 -2.88 -0.54
CA ILE A 5 5.33 -1.98 0.57
C ILE A 5 4.08 -2.47 1.29
N VAL A 6 4.19 -2.63 2.60
CA VAL A 6 3.07 -2.99 3.47
C VAL A 6 2.73 -1.81 4.38
N LEU A 7 1.46 -1.42 4.40
CA LEU A 7 0.89 -0.56 5.43
C LEU A 7 -0.07 -1.39 6.27
N GLU A 8 0.20 -1.50 7.56
CA GLU A 8 -0.64 -2.27 8.48
C GLU A 8 -1.04 -1.43 9.71
N ILE A 9 -2.34 -1.34 9.95
CA ILE A 9 -2.95 -0.63 11.06
C ILE A 9 -3.80 -1.61 11.88
N GLY A 10 -3.60 -1.63 13.19
CA GLY A 10 -4.32 -2.50 14.11
C GLY A 10 -3.78 -3.94 14.11
N ARG A 11 -4.10 -4.72 13.07
CA ARG A 11 -3.68 -6.12 12.95
C ARG A 11 -2.46 -6.26 12.04
N PRO A 12 -1.35 -6.84 12.51
CA PRO A 12 -0.22 -7.18 11.66
C PRO A 12 -0.60 -8.17 10.56
N ILE A 13 -0.09 -7.95 9.36
CA ILE A 13 -0.29 -8.81 8.17
C ILE A 13 1.04 -9.21 7.51
N ILE A 14 2.17 -8.73 8.04
CA ILE A 14 3.50 -8.94 7.49
C ILE A 14 3.83 -10.41 7.20
N GLU A 15 3.51 -11.33 8.10
CA GLU A 15 3.83 -12.75 7.93
C GLU A 15 3.00 -13.40 6.81
N ASP A 16 1.72 -13.01 6.69
CA ASP A 16 0.88 -13.46 5.58
C ASP A 16 1.38 -12.91 4.24
N VAL A 17 1.85 -11.66 4.21
CA VAL A 17 2.45 -11.05 3.02
C VAL A 17 3.75 -11.76 2.64
N LYS A 18 4.65 -12.01 3.59
CA LYS A 18 5.90 -12.75 3.35
C LYS A 18 5.64 -14.13 2.75
N ALA A 19 4.68 -14.86 3.33
CA ALA A 19 4.34 -16.20 2.90
C ALA A 19 3.78 -16.27 1.46
N GLN A 20 3.06 -15.23 1.02
CA GLN A 20 2.32 -15.26 -0.24
C GLN A 20 2.90 -14.39 -1.36
N LEU A 21 3.54 -13.27 -1.02
CA LEU A 21 4.04 -12.27 -1.97
C LEU A 21 5.58 -12.13 -1.92
N GLY A 22 6.21 -12.50 -0.81
CA GLY A 22 7.66 -12.40 -0.59
C GLY A 22 8.05 -11.28 0.39
N GLU A 23 9.36 -11.07 0.55
CA GLU A 23 9.90 -10.19 1.59
C GLU A 23 9.56 -8.70 1.32
N PRO A 24 8.94 -7.99 2.27
CA PRO A 24 8.68 -6.56 2.14
C PRO A 24 9.97 -5.74 2.05
N PHE A 25 10.02 -4.81 1.11
CA PHE A 25 11.07 -3.79 1.07
C PHE A 25 10.93 -2.83 2.27
N ARG A 26 9.69 -2.49 2.64
CA ARG A 26 9.38 -1.68 3.83
C ARG A 26 8.01 -2.04 4.38
N VAL A 27 7.89 -1.96 5.71
CA VAL A 27 6.62 -2.08 6.42
C VAL A 27 6.42 -0.80 7.23
N VAL A 28 5.27 -0.15 7.03
CA VAL A 28 4.78 0.94 7.87
C VAL A 28 3.75 0.34 8.80
N SER A 29 4.13 0.10 10.05
CA SER A 29 3.36 -0.69 11.00
C SER A 29 2.91 0.14 12.18
N TYR A 30 1.60 0.16 12.41
CA TYR A 30 0.96 0.70 13.60
C TYR A 30 0.07 -0.42 14.17
N PRO A 31 0.61 -1.34 14.98
CA PRO A 31 -0.11 -2.53 15.49
C PRO A 31 -1.05 -2.18 16.65
N ARG A 32 -1.83 -1.12 16.47
CA ARG A 32 -2.80 -0.58 17.41
C ARG A 32 -3.87 0.22 16.66
N PRO A 33 -5.00 0.52 17.30
CA PRO A 33 -5.89 1.57 16.81
C PRO A 33 -5.15 2.90 16.65
N VAL A 34 -5.52 3.65 15.61
CA VAL A 34 -5.01 5.00 15.33
C VAL A 34 -6.20 5.96 15.21
N ILE A 35 -6.00 7.22 15.57
CA ILE A 35 -7.01 8.28 15.40
C ILE A 35 -6.71 9.14 14.17
N GLU A 36 -7.71 9.87 13.68
CA GLU A 36 -7.64 10.66 12.45
C GLU A 36 -6.54 11.72 12.47
N ALA A 37 -6.26 12.29 13.65
CA ALA A 37 -5.18 13.26 13.83
C ALA A 37 -3.77 12.68 13.53
N GLU A 38 -3.61 11.36 13.56
CA GLU A 38 -2.36 10.68 13.25
C GLU A 38 -2.17 10.42 11.74
N TYR A 39 -3.25 10.52 10.95
CA TYR A 39 -3.25 10.15 9.53
C TYR A 39 -2.19 10.93 8.72
N PRO A 40 -1.98 12.25 8.88
CA PRO A 40 -0.95 12.97 8.13
C PRO A 40 0.45 12.39 8.32
N THR A 41 0.78 11.96 9.54
CA THR A 41 2.08 11.36 9.86
C THR A 41 2.23 9.99 9.21
N ILE A 42 1.19 9.14 9.34
CA ILE A 42 1.17 7.80 8.74
C ILE A 42 1.27 7.88 7.21
N LEU A 43 0.48 8.78 6.60
CA LEU A 43 0.48 9.01 5.16
C LEU A 43 1.84 9.50 4.66
N ARG A 44 2.49 10.41 5.40
CA ARG A 44 3.84 10.88 5.07
C ARG A 44 4.86 9.73 5.10
N GLU A 45 4.79 8.86 6.09
CA GLU A 45 5.69 7.70 6.21
C GLU A 45 5.46 6.68 5.10
N ALA A 46 4.20 6.32 4.84
CA ALA A 46 3.80 5.44 3.75
C ALA A 46 4.23 6.00 2.39
N TYR A 47 3.95 7.27 2.13
CA TYR A 47 4.34 7.94 0.89
C TYR A 47 5.85 7.97 0.70
N LYS A 48 6.63 8.26 1.77
CA LYS A 48 8.09 8.23 1.72
C LYS A 48 8.61 6.84 1.35
N ALA A 49 8.08 5.79 1.97
CA ALA A 49 8.45 4.40 1.68
C ALA A 49 8.13 4.01 0.23
N ILE A 50 6.96 4.41 -0.29
CA ILE A 50 6.56 4.17 -1.68
C ILE A 50 7.48 4.91 -2.65
N ARG A 51 7.78 6.18 -2.38
CA ARG A 51 8.67 6.99 -3.21
C ARG A 51 10.08 6.40 -3.29
N GLU A 52 10.62 5.91 -2.17
CA GLU A 52 11.92 5.24 -2.12
C GLU A 52 11.90 3.92 -2.91
N ALA A 53 10.81 3.15 -2.80
CA ALA A 53 10.65 1.93 -3.58
C ALA A 53 10.52 2.20 -5.10
N ALA A 54 9.82 3.27 -5.48
CA ALA A 54 9.58 3.63 -6.88
C ALA A 54 10.77 4.34 -7.57
N GLN A 55 11.89 4.57 -6.87
CA GLN A 55 13.07 5.21 -7.45
C GLN A 55 13.53 4.49 -8.73
N GLY A 56 13.91 5.26 -9.76
CA GLY A 56 14.31 4.70 -11.05
C GLY A 56 13.14 4.20 -11.91
N GLY A 57 11.89 4.50 -11.54
CA GLY A 57 10.71 4.07 -12.30
C GLY A 57 10.33 2.61 -12.09
N GLU A 58 10.76 2.04 -10.97
CA GLU A 58 10.44 0.68 -10.55
C GLU A 58 8.95 0.53 -10.19
N GLU A 59 8.46 -0.69 -10.39
CA GLU A 59 7.11 -1.08 -9.98
C GLU A 59 7.06 -1.38 -8.47
N VAL A 60 5.97 -0.94 -7.83
CA VAL A 60 5.73 -1.13 -6.40
C VAL A 60 4.45 -1.93 -6.20
N ILE A 61 4.56 -3.05 -5.48
CA ILE A 61 3.42 -3.76 -4.93
C ILE A 61 3.01 -3.07 -3.63
N LEU A 62 1.76 -2.67 -3.53
CA LEU A 62 1.21 -2.00 -2.35
C LEU A 62 0.15 -2.89 -1.69
N VAL A 63 0.39 -3.26 -0.43
CA VAL A 63 -0.56 -3.99 0.41
C VAL A 63 -1.02 -3.09 1.53
N LEU A 64 -2.33 -2.84 1.62
CA LEU A 64 -2.92 -1.92 2.59
C LEU A 64 -3.86 -2.70 3.52
N SER A 65 -3.64 -2.57 4.83
CA SER A 65 -4.51 -3.09 5.88
C SER A 65 -4.75 -1.97 6.89
N GLY A 66 -5.98 -1.47 6.97
CA GLY A 66 -6.32 -0.38 7.88
C GLY A 66 -7.59 0.36 7.49
N PRO A 67 -7.83 1.54 8.10
CA PRO A 67 -9.00 2.37 7.81
C PRO A 67 -9.08 2.78 6.34
N LEU A 68 -10.27 2.64 5.75
CA LEU A 68 -10.51 2.94 4.33
C LEU A 68 -10.17 4.40 3.97
N ALA A 69 -10.51 5.36 4.83
CA ALA A 69 -10.25 6.78 4.58
C ALA A 69 -8.74 7.07 4.47
N LEU A 70 -7.92 6.42 5.30
CA LEU A 70 -6.46 6.54 5.25
C LEU A 70 -5.92 5.93 3.95
N ALA A 71 -6.36 4.73 3.58
CA ALA A 71 -5.97 4.09 2.33
C ALA A 71 -6.36 4.93 1.10
N PHE A 72 -7.56 5.53 1.11
CA PHE A 72 -8.04 6.41 0.05
C PHE A 72 -7.18 7.66 -0.09
N GLN A 73 -6.87 8.35 1.02
CA GLN A 73 -5.98 9.52 1.01
C GLN A 73 -4.58 9.18 0.51
N LEU A 74 -4.04 8.02 0.89
CA LEU A 74 -2.77 7.54 0.35
C LEU A 74 -2.86 7.35 -1.16
N GLY A 75 -3.95 6.75 -1.65
CA GLY A 75 -4.28 6.62 -3.08
C GLY A 75 -4.24 7.95 -3.83
N GLN A 76 -4.84 9.00 -3.25
CA GLN A 76 -4.80 10.34 -3.82
C GLN A 76 -3.37 10.88 -3.91
N LEU A 77 -2.56 10.73 -2.85
CA LEU A 77 -1.17 11.20 -2.82
C LEU A 77 -0.28 10.49 -3.85
N VAL A 78 -0.39 9.16 -3.96
CA VAL A 78 0.41 8.39 -4.94
C VAL A 78 -0.02 8.66 -6.37
N GLY A 79 -1.30 8.95 -6.60
CA GLY A 79 -1.86 9.32 -7.91
C GLY A 79 -1.26 10.61 -8.48
N LEU A 80 -0.87 11.56 -7.62
CA LEU A 80 -0.22 12.81 -8.04
C LEU A 80 1.22 12.62 -8.56
N SER A 81 1.86 11.50 -8.24
CA SER A 81 3.29 11.27 -8.50
C SER A 81 3.57 10.26 -9.62
N HIS A 82 2.52 9.77 -10.29
CA HIS A 82 2.62 8.82 -11.42
C HIS A 82 3.47 7.57 -11.13
N PHE A 83 3.48 7.09 -9.88
CA PHE A 83 4.17 5.85 -9.54
C PHE A 83 3.51 4.64 -10.23
N LYS A 84 4.31 3.64 -10.62
CA LYS A 84 3.81 2.36 -11.13
C LYS A 84 3.40 1.47 -9.96
N ILE A 85 2.17 1.64 -9.48
CA ILE A 85 1.63 0.91 -8.32
C ILE A 85 0.74 -0.25 -8.77
N ARG A 86 0.94 -1.43 -8.17
CA ARG A 86 0.01 -2.57 -8.22
C ARG A 86 -0.54 -2.80 -6.81
N VAL A 87 -1.85 -2.67 -6.66
CA VAL A 87 -2.52 -2.83 -5.36
C VAL A 87 -2.89 -4.29 -5.16
N PHE A 88 -2.57 -4.85 -4.00
CA PHE A 88 -2.98 -6.20 -3.63
C PHE A 88 -3.92 -6.15 -2.43
N GLN A 89 -4.97 -6.95 -2.47
CA GLN A 89 -5.94 -7.10 -1.39
C GLN A 89 -6.05 -8.56 -0.96
N PHE A 90 -6.29 -8.79 0.32
CA PHE A 90 -6.60 -10.13 0.82
C PHE A 90 -8.04 -10.48 0.49
N SER A 91 -8.25 -11.56 -0.27
CA SER A 91 -9.58 -12.03 -0.68
C SER A 91 -9.59 -13.55 -0.84
N MET A 92 -10.57 -14.21 -0.23
CA MET A 92 -10.73 -15.68 -0.26
C MET A 92 -9.45 -16.42 0.16
N GLY A 93 -8.81 -15.97 1.25
CA GLY A 93 -7.63 -16.63 1.82
C GLY A 93 -6.31 -16.31 1.12
N ARG A 94 -6.29 -15.47 0.08
CA ARG A 94 -5.06 -15.11 -0.64
C ARG A 94 -4.97 -13.62 -0.96
N TYR A 95 -3.75 -13.10 -1.04
CA TYR A 95 -3.51 -11.79 -1.66
C TYR A 95 -3.70 -11.90 -3.17
N LYS A 96 -4.57 -11.04 -3.70
CA LYS A 96 -4.85 -10.94 -5.14
C LYS A 96 -4.58 -9.51 -5.58
N GLU A 97 -3.99 -9.39 -6.76
CA GLU A 97 -3.88 -8.09 -7.42
C GLU A 97 -5.28 -7.55 -7.73
N VAL A 98 -5.50 -6.28 -7.40
CA VAL A 98 -6.69 -5.54 -7.76
C VAL A 98 -6.50 -5.00 -9.18
N PRO A 99 -7.36 -5.35 -10.15
CA PRO A 99 -7.25 -4.83 -11.50
C PRO A 99 -7.29 -3.30 -11.51
N PRO A 100 -6.40 -2.62 -12.25
CA PRO A 100 -6.42 -1.18 -12.34
C PRO A 100 -7.67 -0.72 -13.09
N VAL A 101 -8.22 0.42 -12.68
CA VAL A 101 -9.27 1.11 -13.44
C VAL A 101 -8.60 1.85 -14.60
N THR A 102 -9.00 1.54 -15.83
CA THR A 102 -8.50 2.23 -17.03
C THR A 102 -9.45 3.35 -17.45
N ARG A 103 -8.95 4.29 -18.25
CA ARG A 103 -9.79 5.37 -18.81
C ARG A 103 -10.95 4.82 -19.64
N GLU A 104 -10.73 3.75 -20.37
CA GLU A 104 -11.73 3.06 -21.21
C GLU A 104 -12.92 2.52 -20.42
N VAL A 105 -12.74 2.22 -19.13
CA VAL A 105 -13.83 1.74 -18.26
C VAL A 105 -14.59 2.91 -17.61
N MET A 106 -13.99 4.10 -17.58
CA MET A 106 -14.54 5.27 -16.88
C MET A 106 -15.34 6.21 -17.78
N PHE A 107 -15.17 6.12 -19.10
CA PHE A 107 -15.75 7.01 -20.11
C PHE A 107 -16.12 6.21 -21.36
#